data_AF-A3A4Y2-F1
#
_entry.id   AF-A3A4Y2-F1
#
_cell.length_a   1.000
_cell.length_b   1.000
_cell.length_c   1.000
_cell.angle_alpha   90.00
_cell.angle_beta   90.00
_cell.angle_gamma   90.00
#
_symmetry.space_group_name_H-M   'P 1'
#
loop_
_entity.id
_entity.type
_entity.pdbx_description
1 polymer ?
#
loop_
_entity_poly.entity_id
_entity_poly.type
_entity_poly.pdbx_seq_one_letter_code
_entity_poly.pdbx_strand_id
1 'polypeptide(L)'
;MASRSSWHCCLLAFFLLSSAAGAAYGQQLSTTFYAASCPTLQVVVRATVLGALLAERRMGASLVRLFFHDCFVQGCDASILLDDVPATSFVGEKTAFPNVNSVRGYDVIDQIKRNVELLCPGVVSCADIVALAARDSTALTQNVFDNAYYRNLLAQRGLLHSDQELFNGGSQDALVQQYSSNPALFAADFAAAMIKMGNIKPLTGAAGQIRRSCRAVNSS
;
A
#
# COMPACT_ATOMS: atom_id res chain seq x y z
N MET A 1 72.15 -30.32 -3.32
CA MET A 1 71.87 -30.77 -1.94
C MET A 1 71.43 -29.57 -1.13
N ALA A 2 70.26 -29.68 -0.48
CA ALA A 2 69.75 -28.91 0.68
C ALA A 2 69.76 -27.36 0.61
N SER A 3 68.93 -26.57 1.29
CA SER A 3 67.62 -26.63 1.97
C SER A 3 67.54 -25.29 2.74
N ARG A 4 66.31 -24.83 3.05
CA ARG A 4 65.93 -23.75 4.03
C ARG A 4 65.95 -22.31 3.47
N SER A 5 64.81 -21.62 3.32
CA SER A 5 63.93 -21.03 4.36
C SER A 5 64.60 -19.81 5.02
N SER A 6 64.00 -18.64 5.24
CA SER A 6 62.72 -18.03 4.88
C SER A 6 62.73 -16.57 5.43
N TRP A 7 61.88 -15.71 4.84
CA TRP A 7 61.26 -14.50 5.40
C TRP A 7 62.05 -13.16 5.45
N HIS A 8 61.25 -12.10 5.25
CA HIS A 8 61.47 -10.68 5.51
C HIS A 8 62.06 -9.82 4.37
N CYS A 9 61.23 -9.47 3.39
CA CYS A 9 61.12 -8.10 2.87
C CYS A 9 60.17 -8.08 1.67
N CYS A 10 58.88 -7.84 1.90
CA CYS A 10 57.97 -7.22 0.92
C CYS A 10 56.64 -6.91 1.64
N LEU A 11 56.69 -6.06 2.66
CA LEU A 11 55.51 -5.31 3.10
C LEU A 11 55.41 -4.06 2.22
N LEU A 12 55.05 -4.26 0.95
CA LEU A 12 54.69 -3.19 0.02
C LEU A 12 53.19 -3.26 -0.24
N ALA A 13 52.49 -2.36 0.43
CA ALA A 13 51.39 -1.56 -0.09
C ALA A 13 50.47 -2.24 -1.13
N PHE A 14 49.41 -2.91 -0.68
CA PHE A 14 48.15 -3.02 -1.44
C PHE A 14 47.01 -3.35 -0.47
N PHE A 15 46.56 -2.36 0.30
CA PHE A 15 45.25 -2.40 0.96
C PHE A 15 44.61 -1.00 0.92
N LEU A 16 44.34 -0.55 -0.31
CA LEU A 16 43.33 0.46 -0.59
C LEU A 16 42.50 -0.08 -1.76
N LEU A 17 41.17 0.06 -1.65
CA LEU A 17 40.10 -0.40 -2.54
C LEU A 17 39.47 -1.76 -2.23
N SER A 18 38.58 -1.75 -1.23
CA SER A 18 37.25 -2.34 -1.42
C SER A 18 36.25 -1.70 -0.47
N SER A 19 36.01 -0.40 -0.66
CA SER A 19 34.74 0.23 -0.29
C SER A 19 33.66 -0.26 -1.26
N ALA A 20 33.19 -1.49 -1.08
CA ALA A 20 31.84 -1.84 -1.52
C ALA A 20 30.94 -1.57 -0.32
N ALA A 21 30.62 -0.29 -0.11
CA ALA A 21 29.33 0.04 0.45
C ALA A 21 28.32 -0.55 -0.54
N GLY A 22 27.94 -1.81 -0.32
CA GLY A 22 26.76 -2.37 -0.93
C GLY A 22 25.62 -1.50 -0.44
N ALA A 23 25.26 -0.50 -1.24
CA ALA A 23 23.95 0.10 -1.14
C ALA A 23 23.00 -1.08 -1.20
N ALA A 24 22.35 -1.38 -0.08
CA ALA A 24 21.13 -2.17 -0.10
C ALA A 24 20.16 -1.35 -0.95
N TYR A 25 20.18 -1.57 -2.26
CA TYR A 25 19.14 -1.12 -3.16
C TYR A 25 17.89 -1.83 -2.64
N GLY A 26 17.08 -1.11 -1.85
CA GLY A 26 15.72 -1.55 -1.57
C GLY A 26 15.07 -1.83 -2.92
N GLN A 27 14.63 -3.07 -3.12
CA GLN A 27 13.97 -3.49 -4.36
C GLN A 27 12.83 -2.51 -4.64
N GLN A 28 12.95 -1.75 -5.72
CA GLN A 28 12.00 -0.69 -6.04
C GLN A 28 10.72 -1.31 -6.61
N LEU A 29 9.56 -0.84 -6.16
CA LEU A 29 8.27 -1.28 -6.69
C LEU A 29 8.17 -0.96 -8.19
N SER A 30 7.46 -1.81 -8.94
CA SER A 30 7.27 -1.67 -10.38
C SER A 30 5.82 -1.85 -10.79
N THR A 31 5.33 -1.00 -11.68
CA THR A 31 3.97 -1.07 -12.24
C THR A 31 3.76 -2.29 -13.14
N THR A 32 4.85 -2.95 -13.57
CA THR A 32 4.83 -4.12 -14.45
C THR A 32 5.26 -5.41 -13.75
N PHE A 33 5.37 -5.40 -12.42
CA PHE A 33 5.85 -6.54 -11.63
C PHE A 33 5.13 -7.87 -11.94
N TYR A 34 3.81 -7.83 -12.15
CA TYR A 34 2.99 -9.00 -12.47
C TYR A 34 2.72 -9.21 -13.97
N ALA A 35 3.32 -8.40 -14.87
CA ALA A 35 2.97 -8.42 -16.29
C ALA A 35 3.19 -9.80 -16.94
N ALA A 36 4.24 -10.52 -16.52
CA ALA A 36 4.53 -11.87 -17.01
C ALA A 36 3.89 -12.98 -16.17
N SER A 37 3.83 -12.81 -14.84
CA SER A 37 3.44 -13.87 -13.90
C SER A 37 1.94 -13.92 -13.60
N CYS A 38 1.21 -12.82 -13.80
CA CYS A 38 -0.24 -12.77 -13.67
C CYS A 38 -0.83 -11.68 -14.58
N PRO A 39 -0.82 -11.88 -15.91
CA PRO A 39 -1.24 -10.84 -16.88
C PRO A 39 -2.71 -10.42 -16.75
N THR A 40 -3.55 -11.27 -16.14
CA THR A 40 -4.98 -11.00 -15.93
C THR A 40 -5.28 -10.22 -14.65
N LEU A 41 -4.30 -9.96 -13.78
CA LEU A 41 -4.49 -9.35 -12.46
C LEU A 41 -5.31 -8.07 -12.51
N GLN A 42 -4.93 -7.13 -13.39
CA GLN A 42 -5.59 -5.83 -13.49
C GLN A 42 -7.07 -5.96 -13.85
N VAL A 43 -7.42 -6.89 -14.74
CA VAL A 43 -8.79 -7.14 -15.17
C VAL A 43 -9.61 -7.74 -14.02
N VAL A 44 -9.05 -8.72 -13.32
CA VAL A 44 -9.72 -9.43 -12.22
C VAL A 44 -10.02 -8.50 -11.05
N VAL A 45 -9.04 -7.68 -10.64
CA VAL A 45 -9.22 -6.70 -9.57
C VAL A 45 -10.30 -5.69 -9.98
N ARG A 46 -10.16 -5.09 -11.16
CA ARG A 46 -11.08 -4.07 -11.66
C ARG A 46 -12.52 -4.57 -11.75
N ALA A 47 -12.72 -5.78 -12.28
CA ALA A 47 -14.04 -6.37 -12.41
C ALA A 47 -14.69 -6.65 -11.05
N THR A 48 -13.91 -7.18 -10.09
CA THR A 48 -14.41 -7.48 -8.75
C THR A 48 -14.76 -6.19 -7.99
N VAL A 49 -13.91 -5.16 -8.08
CA VAL A 49 -14.17 -3.83 -7.50
C VAL A 49 -15.42 -3.22 -8.13
N LEU A 50 -15.56 -3.25 -9.45
CA LEU A 50 -16.76 -2.74 -10.12
C LEU A 50 -18.02 -3.44 -9.61
N GLY A 51 -18.01 -4.76 -9.49
CA GLY A 51 -19.13 -5.52 -8.92
C GLY A 51 -19.48 -5.07 -7.50
N ALA A 52 -18.47 -4.87 -6.65
CA ALA A 52 -18.67 -4.39 -5.29
C ALA A 52 -19.25 -2.96 -5.23
N LEU A 53 -18.79 -2.06 -6.10
CA LEU A 53 -19.29 -0.68 -6.22
C LEU A 53 -20.74 -0.63 -6.75
N LEU A 54 -21.11 -1.55 -7.63
CA LEU A 54 -22.48 -1.68 -8.14
C LEU A 54 -23.44 -2.20 -7.05
N ALA A 55 -22.98 -3.12 -6.20
CA ALA A 55 -23.75 -3.60 -5.06
C ALA A 55 -23.85 -2.54 -3.95
N GLU A 56 -22.76 -1.85 -3.66
CA GLU A 56 -22.71 -0.79 -2.66
C GLU A 56 -21.70 0.31 -3.01
N ARG A 57 -22.21 1.49 -3.38
CA ARG A 57 -21.36 2.62 -3.81
C ARG A 57 -20.34 3.07 -2.76
N ARG A 58 -20.67 2.97 -1.47
CA ARG A 58 -19.76 3.34 -0.36
C ARG A 58 -18.55 2.42 -0.26
N MET A 59 -18.56 1.25 -0.91
CA MET A 59 -17.45 0.32 -0.88
C MET A 59 -16.17 0.94 -1.47
N GLY A 60 -16.29 1.82 -2.48
CA GLY A 60 -15.12 2.51 -3.03
C GLY A 60 -14.35 3.33 -1.99
N ALA A 61 -15.06 4.14 -1.20
CA ALA A 61 -14.44 4.89 -0.10
C ALA A 61 -13.87 3.97 0.99
N SER A 62 -14.52 2.82 1.22
CA SER A 62 -14.08 1.84 2.21
C SER A 62 -12.75 1.19 1.84
N LEU A 63 -12.56 0.85 0.56
CA LEU A 63 -11.33 0.23 0.05
C LEU A 63 -10.16 1.21 0.02
N VAL A 64 -10.40 2.48 -0.33
CA VAL A 64 -9.36 3.53 -0.22
C VAL A 64 -8.93 3.71 1.24
N ARG A 65 -9.89 3.73 2.17
CA ARG A 65 -9.61 3.82 3.60
C ARG A 65 -8.85 2.60 4.12
N LEU A 66 -9.20 1.39 3.68
CA LEU A 66 -8.49 0.16 4.03
C LEU A 66 -7.02 0.24 3.65
N PHE A 67 -6.71 0.73 2.43
CA PHE A 67 -5.34 0.93 1.98
C PHE A 67 -4.58 1.98 2.81
N PHE A 68 -5.23 3.10 3.15
CA PHE A 68 -4.64 4.09 4.05
C PHE A 68 -4.31 3.49 5.42
N HIS A 69 -5.25 2.75 6.03
CA HIS A 69 -5.04 2.14 7.34
C HIS A 69 -3.98 1.04 7.33
N ASP A 70 -3.83 0.29 6.23
CA ASP A 70 -2.73 -0.65 6.03
C ASP A 70 -1.39 0.10 6.07
N CYS A 71 -1.20 1.06 5.17
CA CYS A 71 0.08 1.76 5.01
C CYS A 71 0.55 2.54 6.24
N PHE A 72 -0.38 3.04 7.07
CA PHE A 72 -0.05 3.85 8.25
C PHE A 72 0.25 3.04 9.52
N VAL A 73 0.06 1.71 9.48
CA VAL A 73 0.49 0.81 10.56
C VAL A 73 1.58 -0.10 10.00
N GLN A 74 2.83 0.14 10.42
CA GLN A 74 4.01 -0.66 10.06
C GLN A 74 4.41 -0.70 8.57
N GLY A 75 3.56 -0.29 7.63
CA GLY A 75 3.84 -0.17 6.21
C GLY A 75 2.73 -0.79 5.37
N CYS A 76 2.82 -0.67 4.04
CA CYS A 76 1.83 -1.27 3.14
C CYS A 76 2.12 -2.77 2.95
N ASP A 77 1.80 -3.60 3.96
CA ASP A 77 2.13 -5.03 4.01
C ASP A 77 0.91 -5.96 4.17
N ALA A 78 -0.31 -5.38 4.10
CA ALA A 78 -1.58 -6.04 4.33
C ALA A 78 -1.76 -6.65 5.75
N SER A 79 -0.99 -6.18 6.74
CA SER A 79 -1.11 -6.58 8.15
C SER A 79 -2.54 -6.40 8.68
N ILE A 80 -3.22 -5.32 8.28
CA ILE A 80 -4.62 -5.05 8.67
C ILE A 80 -5.62 -6.15 8.27
N LEU A 81 -5.27 -6.99 7.29
CA LEU A 81 -6.16 -8.06 6.80
C LEU A 81 -6.14 -9.31 7.68
N LEU A 82 -5.14 -9.49 8.55
CA LEU A 82 -5.02 -10.66 9.40
C LEU A 82 -6.13 -10.70 10.45
N ASP A 83 -6.74 -11.86 10.62
CA ASP A 83 -7.69 -12.13 11.70
C ASP A 83 -6.95 -12.52 12.99
N ASP A 84 -7.61 -12.30 14.13
CA ASP A 84 -7.11 -12.76 15.43
C ASP A 84 -6.96 -14.30 15.42
N VAL A 85 -5.89 -14.79 16.05
CA VAL A 85 -5.64 -16.23 16.21
C VAL A 85 -5.53 -16.53 17.70
N PRO A 86 -6.66 -16.87 18.38
CA PRO A 86 -6.67 -17.13 19.81
C PRO A 86 -5.71 -18.25 20.23
N ALA A 87 -5.53 -19.26 19.37
CA ALA A 87 -4.64 -20.39 19.61
C ALA A 87 -3.15 -19.99 19.78
N THR A 88 -2.74 -18.86 19.20
CA THR A 88 -1.36 -18.35 19.29
C THR A 88 -1.28 -17.00 20.00
N SER A 89 -2.38 -16.56 20.63
CA SER A 89 -2.52 -15.22 21.23
C SER A 89 -2.16 -14.06 20.26
N PHE A 90 -2.29 -14.29 18.95
CA PHE A 90 -2.08 -13.24 17.96
C PHE A 90 -3.36 -12.40 17.86
N VAL A 91 -3.23 -11.08 18.03
CA VAL A 91 -4.30 -10.12 17.85
C VAL A 91 -3.95 -9.28 16.62
N GLY A 92 -4.79 -9.35 15.60
CA GLY A 92 -4.67 -8.55 14.40
C GLY A 92 -5.15 -7.11 14.63
N GLU A 93 -5.11 -6.30 13.57
CA GLU A 93 -5.37 -4.87 13.70
C GLU A 93 -6.87 -4.53 13.63
N LYS A 94 -7.72 -5.48 13.25
CA LYS A 94 -9.16 -5.23 13.01
C LYS A 94 -9.91 -4.76 14.25
N THR A 95 -9.45 -5.17 15.43
CA THR A 95 -10.03 -4.81 16.73
C THR A 95 -9.40 -3.55 17.34
N ALA A 96 -8.38 -2.97 16.69
CA ALA A 96 -7.81 -1.69 17.11
C ALA A 96 -8.84 -0.56 17.02
N PHE A 97 -8.74 0.42 17.92
CA PHE A 97 -9.72 1.51 18.05
C PHE A 97 -10.09 2.23 16.72
N PRO A 98 -9.14 2.56 15.81
CA PRO A 98 -9.48 3.21 14.54
C PRO A 98 -10.23 2.29 13.55
N ASN A 99 -10.16 0.97 13.74
CA ASN A 99 -10.60 -0.06 12.79
C ASN A 99 -11.91 -0.72 13.22
N VAL A 100 -12.07 -1.00 14.51
CA VAL A 100 -13.21 -1.72 15.06
C VAL A 100 -14.52 -1.00 14.73
N ASN A 101 -15.49 -1.73 14.16
CA ASN A 101 -16.77 -1.18 13.69
C ASN A 101 -16.63 -0.01 12.70
N SER A 102 -15.51 0.08 11.97
CA SER A 102 -15.16 1.25 11.17
C SER A 102 -14.57 0.91 9.80
N VAL A 103 -13.43 0.22 9.75
CA VAL A 103 -12.81 -0.24 8.49
C VAL A 103 -13.56 -1.47 7.97
N ARG A 104 -13.76 -1.53 6.66
CA ARG A 104 -14.57 -2.55 5.98
C ARG A 104 -14.10 -2.79 4.54
N GLY A 105 -14.66 -3.79 3.87
CA GLY A 105 -14.26 -4.22 2.53
C GLY A 105 -13.28 -5.39 2.51
N TYR A 106 -13.01 -6.00 3.68
CA TYR A 106 -12.17 -7.20 3.80
C TYR A 106 -12.67 -8.35 2.92
N ASP A 107 -13.99 -8.52 2.83
CA ASP A 107 -14.67 -9.51 2.01
C ASP A 107 -14.46 -9.30 0.51
N VAL A 108 -14.39 -8.04 0.05
CA VAL A 108 -14.04 -7.71 -1.33
C VAL A 108 -12.59 -8.09 -1.63
N ILE A 109 -11.67 -7.81 -0.70
CA ILE A 109 -10.26 -8.23 -0.82
C ILE A 109 -10.15 -9.76 -0.87
N ASP A 110 -10.89 -10.48 -0.03
CA ASP A 110 -10.94 -11.95 -0.08
C ASP A 110 -11.47 -12.46 -1.42
N GLN A 111 -12.50 -11.81 -1.97
CA GLN A 111 -13.06 -12.20 -3.27
C GLN A 111 -12.05 -11.97 -4.39
N ILE A 112 -11.37 -10.82 -4.42
CA ILE A 112 -10.29 -10.57 -5.36
C ILE A 112 -9.21 -11.64 -5.20
N LYS A 113 -8.77 -11.90 -3.97
CA LYS A 113 -7.72 -12.89 -3.70
C LYS A 113 -8.09 -14.28 -4.18
N ARG A 114 -9.31 -14.75 -3.91
CA ARG A 114 -9.80 -16.04 -4.41
C ARG A 114 -9.78 -16.09 -5.94
N ASN A 115 -10.29 -15.06 -6.60
CA ASN A 115 -10.31 -14.99 -8.07
C ASN A 115 -8.90 -14.98 -8.66
N VAL A 116 -7.97 -14.27 -8.03
CA VAL A 116 -6.57 -14.22 -8.46
C VAL A 116 -5.85 -15.55 -8.21
N GLU A 117 -6.06 -16.21 -7.06
CA GLU A 117 -5.45 -17.52 -6.77
C GLU A 117 -5.91 -18.63 -7.72
N LEU A 118 -7.12 -18.53 -8.28
CA LEU A 118 -7.60 -19.47 -9.33
C LEU A 118 -6.83 -19.33 -10.65
N LEU A 119 -6.28 -18.15 -10.93
CA LEU A 119 -5.63 -17.83 -12.21
C LEU A 119 -4.10 -17.82 -12.08
N CYS A 120 -3.60 -17.35 -10.95
CA CYS A 120 -2.19 -17.10 -10.69
C CYS A 120 -1.82 -17.56 -9.26
N PRO A 121 -1.81 -18.88 -9.00
CA PRO A 121 -1.69 -19.38 -7.64
C PRO A 121 -0.38 -18.95 -6.97
N GLY A 122 -0.47 -18.22 -5.84
CA GLY A 122 0.69 -17.88 -5.01
C GLY A 122 1.59 -16.82 -5.62
N VAL A 123 1.10 -16.08 -6.61
CA VAL A 123 1.86 -15.05 -7.31
C VAL A 123 1.62 -13.68 -6.68
N VAL A 124 0.36 -13.29 -6.48
CA VAL A 124 -0.01 -11.90 -6.16
C VAL A 124 -0.19 -11.70 -4.67
N SER A 125 0.49 -10.70 -4.10
CA SER A 125 0.41 -10.36 -2.69
C SER A 125 -0.94 -9.73 -2.31
N CYS A 126 -1.33 -9.87 -1.04
CA CYS A 126 -2.52 -9.19 -0.52
C CYS A 126 -2.33 -7.67 -0.44
N ALA A 127 -1.10 -7.20 -0.17
CA ALA A 127 -0.78 -5.77 -0.14
C ALA A 127 -1.03 -5.11 -1.51
N ASP A 128 -0.58 -5.75 -2.59
CA ASP A 128 -0.82 -5.25 -3.95
C ASP A 128 -2.31 -5.28 -4.31
N ILE A 129 -3.06 -6.30 -3.86
CA ILE A 129 -4.51 -6.34 -4.06
C ILE A 129 -5.20 -5.15 -3.39
N VAL A 130 -4.81 -4.79 -2.16
CA VAL A 130 -5.37 -3.62 -1.45
C VAL A 130 -5.05 -2.32 -2.19
N ALA A 131 -3.80 -2.15 -2.65
CA ALA A 131 -3.38 -0.97 -3.42
C ALA A 131 -4.13 -0.84 -4.76
N LEU A 132 -4.24 -1.94 -5.51
CA LEU A 132 -4.97 -1.98 -6.79
C LEU A 132 -6.47 -1.74 -6.58
N ALA A 133 -7.06 -2.30 -5.53
CA ALA A 133 -8.47 -2.10 -5.19
C ALA A 133 -8.76 -0.64 -4.83
N ALA A 134 -7.87 0.04 -4.08
CA ALA A 134 -7.99 1.46 -3.78
C ALA A 134 -7.92 2.32 -5.05
N ARG A 135 -6.98 2.05 -5.95
CA ARG A 135 -6.86 2.74 -7.25
C ARG A 135 -8.12 2.57 -8.10
N ASP A 136 -8.61 1.34 -8.23
CA ASP A 136 -9.80 1.08 -9.05
C ASP A 136 -11.05 1.67 -8.43
N SER A 137 -11.11 1.76 -7.09
CA SER A 137 -12.21 2.40 -6.38
C SER A 137 -12.32 3.89 -6.67
N THR A 138 -11.21 4.63 -6.71
CA THR A 138 -11.22 6.06 -7.04
C THR A 138 -11.54 6.31 -8.52
N ALA A 139 -11.13 5.39 -9.41
CA ALA A 139 -11.40 5.50 -10.85
C ALA A 139 -12.83 5.08 -11.26
N LEU A 140 -13.46 4.16 -10.52
CA LEU A 140 -14.75 3.56 -10.89
C LEU A 140 -15.94 4.05 -10.06
N THR A 141 -15.68 4.75 -8.95
CA THR A 141 -16.74 5.16 -8.02
C THR A 141 -17.87 5.88 -8.75
N GLN A 142 -19.09 5.41 -8.50
CA GLN A 142 -20.32 6.03 -9.00
C GLN A 142 -20.66 7.31 -8.23
N ASN A 143 -20.10 7.48 -7.03
CA ASN A 143 -20.09 8.76 -6.33
C ASN A 143 -18.92 9.58 -6.85
N VAL A 144 -19.12 10.88 -7.08
CA VAL A 144 -18.10 11.75 -7.68
C VAL A 144 -16.90 11.87 -6.74
N PHE A 145 -15.71 11.51 -7.23
CA PHE A 145 -14.43 11.81 -6.58
C PHE A 145 -13.89 13.11 -7.19
N ASP A 146 -14.18 14.24 -6.56
CA ASP A 146 -13.84 15.57 -7.04
C ASP A 146 -13.28 16.47 -5.93
N ASN A 147 -13.11 17.74 -6.24
CA ASN A 147 -12.62 18.75 -5.30
C ASN A 147 -13.75 19.40 -4.46
N ALA A 148 -14.98 18.87 -4.47
CA ALA A 148 -16.08 19.40 -3.65
C ALA A 148 -15.76 19.33 -2.16
N TYR A 149 -14.93 18.38 -1.73
CA TYR A 149 -14.37 18.33 -0.38
C TYR A 149 -13.77 19.68 0.04
N TYR A 150 -12.85 20.24 -0.76
CA TYR A 150 -12.20 21.51 -0.45
C TYR A 150 -13.15 22.70 -0.54
N ARG A 151 -14.15 22.66 -1.44
CA ARG A 151 -15.21 23.67 -1.50
C ARG A 151 -16.07 23.67 -0.23
N ASN A 152 -16.32 22.51 0.36
CA ASN A 152 -17.03 22.42 1.63
C ASN A 152 -16.22 23.05 2.77
N LEU A 153 -14.90 22.87 2.80
CA LEU A 153 -14.04 23.48 3.83
C LEU A 153 -14.09 25.02 3.76
N LEU A 154 -14.06 25.60 2.55
CA LEU A 154 -14.21 27.04 2.36
C LEU A 154 -15.58 27.55 2.85
N ALA A 155 -16.62 26.72 2.73
CA ALA A 155 -17.97 27.02 3.19
C ALA A 155 -18.19 26.72 4.68
N GLN A 156 -17.15 26.36 5.44
CA GLN A 156 -17.24 25.93 6.84
C GLN A 156 -18.19 24.73 7.03
N ARG A 157 -18.13 23.77 6.09
CA ARG A 157 -18.93 22.54 6.04
C ARG A 157 -18.06 21.27 6.12
N GLY A 158 -16.86 21.35 6.69
CA GLY A 158 -16.07 20.17 7.06
C GLY A 158 -16.84 19.28 8.02
N LEU A 159 -16.88 17.97 7.77
CA LEU A 159 -17.67 17.05 8.58
C LEU A 159 -16.95 16.65 9.86
N LEU A 160 -15.67 16.28 9.74
CA LEU A 160 -14.84 15.93 10.89
C LEU A 160 -14.08 17.16 11.38
N HIS A 161 -13.75 17.18 12.67
CA HIS A 161 -12.89 18.21 13.24
C HIS A 161 -11.58 18.35 12.45
N SER A 162 -10.92 17.23 12.14
CA SER A 162 -9.69 17.21 11.34
C SER A 162 -9.85 17.74 9.92
N ASP A 163 -11.06 17.69 9.35
CA ASP A 163 -11.31 18.26 8.02
C ASP A 163 -11.30 19.79 8.10
N GLN A 164 -12.03 20.36 9.06
CA GLN A 164 -12.16 21.81 9.15
C GLN A 164 -10.87 22.48 9.64
N GLU A 165 -10.03 21.77 10.40
CA GLU A 165 -8.69 22.27 10.76
C GLU A 165 -7.78 22.52 9.55
N LEU A 166 -8.05 21.93 8.38
CA LEU A 166 -7.31 22.24 7.15
C LEU A 166 -7.61 23.66 6.62
N PHE A 167 -8.73 24.27 7.02
CA PHE A 167 -9.15 25.61 6.63
C PHE A 167 -9.66 26.39 7.85
N ASN A 168 -8.73 26.80 8.69
CA ASN A 168 -8.99 27.46 9.98
C ASN A 168 -7.96 28.56 10.29
N GLY A 169 -7.48 29.27 9.26
CA GLY A 169 -6.46 30.34 9.39
C GLY A 169 -5.03 29.81 9.49
N GLY A 170 -4.78 28.58 9.03
CA GLY A 170 -3.49 27.91 9.11
C GLY A 170 -2.67 27.98 7.82
N SER A 171 -1.51 27.31 7.81
CA SER A 171 -0.64 27.23 6.63
C SER A 171 -1.22 26.41 5.48
N GLN A 172 -2.24 25.57 5.75
CA GLN A 172 -2.90 24.72 4.75
C GLN A 172 -3.99 25.45 3.97
N ASP A 173 -4.45 26.62 4.45
CA ASP A 173 -5.55 27.36 3.84
C ASP A 173 -5.32 27.67 2.36
N ALA A 174 -4.09 28.06 2.00
CA ALA A 174 -3.71 28.35 0.62
C ALA A 174 -3.85 27.12 -0.30
N LEU A 175 -3.48 25.94 0.19
CA LEU A 175 -3.59 24.70 -0.58
C LEU A 175 -5.06 24.27 -0.72
N VAL A 176 -5.88 24.42 0.33
CA VAL A 176 -7.32 24.19 0.26
C VAL A 176 -7.97 25.09 -0.80
N GLN A 177 -7.62 26.39 -0.83
CA GLN A 177 -8.11 27.31 -1.85
C GLN A 177 -7.69 26.90 -3.27
N GLN A 178 -6.43 26.48 -3.46
CA GLN A 178 -5.95 25.98 -4.76
C GLN A 178 -6.73 24.74 -5.21
N TYR A 179 -6.85 23.72 -4.36
CA TYR A 179 -7.59 22.52 -4.72
C TYR A 179 -9.07 22.79 -4.97
N SER A 180 -9.71 23.71 -4.23
CA SER A 180 -11.13 24.07 -4.43
C SER A 180 -11.41 24.71 -5.80
N SER A 181 -10.41 25.37 -6.40
CA SER A 181 -10.51 26.12 -7.65
C SER A 181 -9.91 25.36 -8.85
N ASN A 182 -9.01 24.42 -8.60
CA ASN A 182 -8.32 23.64 -9.62
C ASN A 182 -8.50 22.12 -9.40
N PRO A 183 -9.56 21.51 -9.95
CA PRO A 183 -9.80 20.07 -9.83
C PRO A 183 -8.67 19.20 -10.42
N ALA A 184 -8.00 19.68 -11.48
CA ALA A 184 -6.93 18.95 -12.13
C ALA A 184 -5.67 18.88 -11.26
N LEU A 185 -5.34 19.98 -10.57
CA LEU A 185 -4.25 20.01 -9.59
C LEU A 185 -4.52 19.04 -8.44
N PHE A 186 -5.73 19.08 -7.87
CA PHE A 186 -6.13 18.12 -6.84
C PHE A 186 -5.97 16.67 -7.32
N ALA A 187 -6.48 16.34 -8.51
CA ALA A 187 -6.40 14.98 -9.02
C ALA A 187 -4.95 14.51 -9.24
N ALA A 188 -4.08 15.38 -9.76
CA ALA A 188 -2.66 15.07 -9.97
C ALA A 188 -1.92 14.86 -8.64
N ASP A 189 -2.10 15.78 -7.69
CA ASP A 189 -1.43 15.71 -6.39
C ASP A 189 -1.97 14.55 -5.54
N PHE A 190 -3.27 14.26 -5.63
CA PHE A 190 -3.87 13.08 -4.99
C PHE A 190 -3.26 11.79 -5.53
N ALA A 191 -3.12 11.65 -6.87
CA ALA A 191 -2.50 10.48 -7.47
C ALA A 191 -1.03 10.32 -7.01
N ALA A 192 -0.26 11.40 -6.99
CA ALA A 192 1.12 11.40 -6.50
C ALA A 192 1.19 11.03 -5.00
N ALA A 193 0.29 11.57 -4.19
CA ALA A 193 0.20 11.26 -2.75
C ALA A 193 -0.17 9.80 -2.49
N MET A 194 -1.10 9.22 -3.26
CA MET A 194 -1.46 7.81 -3.15
C MET A 194 -0.30 6.87 -3.53
N ILE A 195 0.46 7.21 -4.56
CA ILE A 195 1.70 6.48 -4.91
C ILE A 195 2.72 6.60 -3.78
N LYS A 196 2.93 7.80 -3.24
CA LYS A 196 3.86 8.02 -2.12
C LYS A 196 3.44 7.24 -0.87
N MET A 197 2.14 7.22 -0.57
CA MET A 197 1.58 6.43 0.53
C MET A 197 1.80 4.94 0.31
N GLY A 198 1.56 4.43 -0.91
CA GLY A 198 1.82 3.03 -1.27
C GLY A 198 3.29 2.59 -1.18
N ASN A 199 4.21 3.55 -1.12
CA ASN A 199 5.64 3.29 -0.94
C ASN A 199 6.09 3.35 0.53
N ILE A 200 5.18 3.45 1.50
CA ILE A 200 5.53 3.45 2.92
C ILE A 200 5.93 2.02 3.33
N LYS A 201 7.23 1.83 3.58
CA LYS A 201 7.84 0.61 4.15
C LYS A 201 7.33 -0.71 3.55
N PRO A 202 7.33 -0.89 2.21
CA PRO A 202 6.88 -2.14 1.63
C PRO A 202 7.85 -3.28 1.96
N LEU A 203 7.31 -4.47 2.22
CA LEU A 203 8.11 -5.70 2.25
C LEU A 203 8.39 -6.15 0.82
N THR A 204 9.67 -6.32 0.47
CA THR A 204 10.11 -6.64 -0.90
C THR A 204 11.13 -7.78 -0.93
N GLY A 205 11.31 -8.37 -2.11
CA GLY A 205 12.23 -9.50 -2.29
C GLY A 205 11.76 -10.73 -1.49
N ALA A 206 12.61 -11.23 -0.60
CA ALA A 206 12.31 -12.37 0.26
C ALA A 206 11.68 -11.99 1.60
N ALA A 207 11.48 -10.69 1.88
CA ALA A 207 10.83 -10.25 3.11
C ALA A 207 9.31 -10.48 3.03
N GLY A 208 8.74 -11.06 4.09
CA GLY A 208 7.31 -11.36 4.15
C GLY A 208 6.94 -12.64 3.39
N GLN A 209 5.71 -12.69 2.86
CA GLN A 209 5.18 -13.85 2.15
C GLN A 209 4.04 -13.49 1.21
N ILE A 210 3.88 -14.27 0.15
CA ILE A 210 2.66 -14.23 -0.68
C ILE A 210 1.62 -15.14 -0.02
N ARG A 211 0.74 -14.53 0.80
CA ARG A 211 -0.34 -15.24 1.48
C ARG A 211 -1.31 -15.86 0.48
N ARG A 212 -1.78 -17.09 0.72
CA ARG A 212 -2.85 -17.76 -0.06
C ARG A 212 -4.23 -17.24 0.35
N SER A 213 -4.41 -16.99 1.65
CA SER A 213 -5.57 -16.32 2.22
C SER A 213 -5.13 -15.02 2.87
N CYS A 214 -5.76 -13.90 2.54
CA CYS A 214 -5.37 -12.62 3.14
C CYS A 214 -5.66 -12.53 4.63
N ARG A 215 -6.44 -13.45 5.20
CA ARG A 215 -6.82 -13.47 6.61
C ARG A 215 -5.83 -14.17 7.53
N ALA A 216 -4.89 -14.93 6.97
CA ALA A 216 -3.97 -15.75 7.75
C ALA A 216 -2.57 -15.76 7.14
N VAL A 217 -1.57 -15.98 8.00
CA VAL A 217 -0.23 -16.36 7.55
C VAL A 217 -0.26 -17.77 6.96
N ASN A 218 0.53 -18.03 5.92
CA ASN A 218 0.65 -19.38 5.37
C ASN A 218 1.25 -20.31 6.45
N SER A 219 0.73 -21.53 6.53
CA SER A 219 1.34 -22.60 7.31
C SER A 219 2.64 -23.03 6.64
N SER A 220 3.70 -23.17 7.44
CA SER A 220 4.97 -23.80 7.04
C SER A 220 4.80 -25.28 6.79
#